data_AF-A0A8H7V085-F1
#
_entry.id   AF-A0A8H7V085-F1
#
_cell.length_a   1.000
_cell.length_b   1.000
_cell.length_c   1.000
_cell.angle_alpha   90.00
_cell.angle_beta   90.00
_cell.angle_gamma   90.00
#
_symmetry.space_group_name_H-M   'P 1'
#
loop_
_entity.id
_entity.type
_entity.pdbx_description
1 polymer ?
#
loop_
_entity_poly.entity_id
_entity_poly.type
_entity_poly.pdbx_seq_one_letter_code
_entity_poly.pdbx_strand_id
1 'polypeptide(L)'
;PSVNDVIKKNQELTRDLGKFKAFCEEKKKKTERFRSLNERVNNEIIRLQKEQQSLHSEEEELKAKLKGKNIAVNDIKGMRTKHEADEQKCADLMAHLEDHRQLYSQKVEILNKLKEKVRKEVDEFNSRARKLFSYGPHSQDISIAYNPNGTTVEEMTSININETIIPKLENLEQEANDEFANVTAETQMLRESLEISRTTTDQSRSDLILMQKDYDLRKKKYEEAHQKFMQENEQFNTMVDKRERAVEEERSEARGSVIQAKQRIFAQEKQLKEMNRTFQQEREALEQQVTKYITQVDENQHKLISSTENLLKVALSQNAQLE
;
A
#
# COMPACT_ATOMS: atom_id res chain seq x y z
N PRO A 1 -48.93 51.61 5.04
CA PRO A 1 -48.46 50.20 4.98
C PRO A 1 -49.51 49.27 5.61
N SER A 2 -50.04 48.30 4.85
CA SER A 2 -51.05 47.39 5.40
C SER A 2 -50.39 46.41 6.39
N VAL A 3 -51.12 46.03 7.44
CA VAL A 3 -50.66 45.02 8.42
C VAL A 3 -50.24 43.72 7.72
N ASN A 4 -50.92 43.37 6.62
CA ASN A 4 -50.61 42.20 5.82
C ASN A 4 -49.24 42.28 5.11
N ASP A 5 -48.83 43.46 4.65
CA ASP A 5 -47.50 43.64 4.03
C ASP A 5 -46.38 43.44 5.05
N VAL A 6 -46.58 43.90 6.27
CA VAL A 6 -45.60 43.73 7.37
C VAL A 6 -45.49 42.27 7.77
N ILE A 7 -46.62 41.55 7.90
CA ILE A 7 -46.63 40.12 8.22
C ILE A 7 -45.91 39.31 7.12
N LYS A 8 -46.23 39.60 5.86
CA LYS A 8 -45.63 38.89 4.72
C LYS A 8 -44.12 39.13 4.63
N LYS A 9 -43.68 40.37 4.81
CA LYS A 9 -42.26 40.74 4.84
C LYS A 9 -41.51 40.10 6.01
N ASN A 10 -42.16 39.97 7.17
CA ASN A 10 -41.57 39.29 8.34
C ASN A 10 -41.45 37.77 8.14
N GLN A 11 -42.42 37.14 7.46
CA GLN A 11 -42.34 35.74 7.06
C GLN A 11 -41.23 35.49 6.03
N GLU A 12 -41.09 36.36 5.02
CA GLU A 12 -40.00 36.30 4.04
C GLU A 12 -38.63 36.44 4.71
N LEU A 13 -38.47 37.44 5.58
CA LEU A 13 -37.24 37.63 6.36
C LEU A 13 -36.93 36.42 7.25
N THR A 14 -37.92 35.85 7.93
CA THR A 14 -37.73 34.65 8.76
C THR A 14 -37.27 33.45 7.92
N ARG A 15 -37.84 33.28 6.71
CA ARG A 15 -37.44 32.21 5.79
C ARG A 15 -36.02 32.41 5.27
N ASP A 16 -35.64 33.63 4.92
CA ASP A 16 -34.28 33.92 4.43
C ASP A 16 -33.24 33.83 5.55
N LEU A 17 -33.59 34.19 6.78
CA LEU A 17 -32.74 33.99 7.96
C LEU A 17 -32.54 32.50 8.24
N GLY A 18 -33.58 31.68 8.02
CA GLY A 18 -33.47 30.21 8.05
C GLY A 18 -32.52 29.66 6.99
N LYS A 19 -32.63 30.11 5.74
CA LYS A 19 -31.69 29.72 4.66
C LYS A 19 -30.25 30.14 4.96
N PHE A 20 -30.06 31.36 5.47
CA PHE A 20 -28.73 31.87 5.80
C PHE A 20 -28.09 31.10 6.96
N LYS A 21 -28.88 30.73 7.99
CA LYS A 21 -28.41 29.83 9.06
C LYS A 21 -28.01 28.46 8.53
N ALA A 22 -28.83 27.85 7.66
CA ALA A 22 -28.51 26.58 7.04
C ALA A 22 -27.22 26.64 6.19
N PHE A 23 -27.05 27.71 5.41
CA PHE A 23 -25.82 27.95 4.65
C PHE A 23 -24.60 28.10 5.57
N CYS A 24 -24.72 28.87 6.65
CA CYS A 24 -23.65 29.04 7.64
C CYS A 24 -23.27 27.72 8.32
N GLU A 25 -24.24 26.87 8.67
CA GLU A 25 -23.98 25.53 9.19
C GLU A 25 -23.31 24.62 8.16
N GLU A 26 -23.77 24.61 6.91
CA GLU A 26 -23.14 23.83 5.85
C GLU A 26 -21.68 24.25 5.65
N LYS A 27 -21.40 25.55 5.62
CA LYS A 27 -20.03 26.07 5.51
C LYS A 27 -19.19 25.69 6.73
N LYS A 28 -19.71 25.81 7.95
CA LYS A 28 -19.00 25.36 9.17
C LYS A 28 -18.65 23.86 9.10
N LYS A 29 -19.62 23.00 8.76
CA LYS A 29 -19.41 21.56 8.59
C LYS A 29 -18.37 21.26 7.50
N LYS A 30 -18.38 22.00 6.39
CA LYS A 30 -17.40 21.84 5.31
C LYS A 30 -15.99 22.22 5.76
N THR A 31 -15.85 23.34 6.46
CA THR A 31 -14.56 23.78 7.03
C THR A 31 -14.02 22.77 8.04
N GLU A 32 -14.89 22.22 8.89
CA GLU A 32 -14.50 21.24 9.90
C GLU A 32 -14.08 19.89 9.28
N ARG A 33 -14.78 19.45 8.22
CA ARG A 33 -14.35 18.29 7.42
C ARG A 33 -12.98 18.50 6.78
N PHE A 34 -12.73 19.67 6.17
CA PHE A 34 -11.42 19.95 5.58
C PHE A 34 -10.32 20.06 6.63
N ARG A 35 -10.60 20.64 7.80
CA ARG A 35 -9.64 20.66 8.92
C ARG A 35 -9.29 19.24 9.37
N SER A 36 -10.28 18.39 9.58
CA SER A 36 -10.07 16.98 9.95
C SER A 36 -9.30 16.20 8.88
N LEU A 37 -9.57 16.45 7.60
CA LEU A 37 -8.83 15.83 6.50
C LEU A 37 -7.36 16.28 6.47
N ASN A 38 -7.11 17.59 6.63
CA ASN A 38 -5.74 18.13 6.71
C ASN A 38 -4.97 17.55 7.89
N GLU A 39 -5.60 17.40 9.06
CA GLU A 39 -4.96 16.76 10.22
C GLU A 39 -4.59 15.29 9.94
N ARG A 40 -5.49 14.52 9.31
CA ARG A 40 -5.17 13.14 8.90
C ARG A 40 -4.01 13.07 7.92
N VAL A 41 -4.02 13.92 6.90
CA VAL A 41 -2.95 13.98 5.90
C VAL A 41 -1.61 14.37 6.55
N ASN A 42 -1.61 15.36 7.44
CA ASN A 42 -0.40 15.75 8.17
C ASN A 42 0.13 14.62 9.06
N ASN A 43 -0.75 13.89 9.76
CA ASN A 43 -0.35 12.73 10.56
C ASN A 43 0.25 11.62 9.69
N GLU A 44 -0.30 11.40 8.50
CA GLU A 44 0.21 10.41 7.55
C GLU A 44 1.57 10.80 6.97
N ILE A 45 1.77 12.10 6.67
CA ILE A 45 3.07 12.63 6.27
C ILE A 45 4.12 12.39 7.36
N ILE A 46 3.79 12.69 8.62
CA ILE A 46 4.69 12.45 9.76
C ILE A 46 5.02 10.96 9.91
N ARG A 47 4.03 10.07 9.72
CA ARG A 47 4.21 8.62 9.76
C ARG A 47 5.19 8.16 8.69
N LEU A 48 4.97 8.57 7.44
CA LEU A 48 5.82 8.19 6.30
C LEU A 48 7.23 8.76 6.42
N GLN A 49 7.40 9.98 6.94
CA GLN A 49 8.72 10.56 7.21
C GLN A 49 9.51 9.74 8.24
N LYS A 50 8.85 9.24 9.29
CA LYS A 50 9.50 8.37 10.29
C LYS A 50 9.88 7.01 9.69
N GLU A 51 9.02 6.43 8.86
CA GLU A 51 9.30 5.15 8.18
C GLU A 51 10.50 5.29 7.23
N GLN A 52 10.55 6.38 6.46
CA GLN A 52 11.68 6.67 5.57
C GLN A 52 13.00 6.84 6.35
N GLN A 53 12.98 7.55 7.48
CA GLN A 53 14.16 7.68 8.35
C GLN A 53 14.62 6.32 8.90
N SER A 54 13.69 5.46 9.31
CA SER A 54 14.01 4.11 9.81
C SER A 54 14.68 3.28 8.73
N LEU A 55 14.11 3.23 7.53
CA LEU A 55 14.65 2.47 6.41
C LEU A 55 16.03 2.98 5.99
N HIS A 56 16.22 4.30 5.99
CA HIS A 56 17.53 4.88 5.68
C HIS A 56 18.58 4.52 6.74
N SER A 57 18.21 4.51 8.03
CA SER A 57 19.10 4.07 9.10
C SER A 57 19.47 2.59 8.96
N GLU A 58 18.52 1.74 8.58
CA GLU A 58 18.74 0.30 8.39
C GLU A 58 19.63 0.02 7.16
N GLU A 59 19.44 0.79 6.07
CA GLU A 59 20.30 0.75 4.90
C GLU A 59 21.75 1.13 5.24
N GLU A 60 21.96 2.21 5.99
CA GLU A 60 23.29 2.63 6.44
C GLU A 60 23.92 1.62 7.40
N GLU A 61 23.14 1.00 8.30
CA GLU A 61 23.64 -0.06 9.18
C GLU A 61 24.07 -1.31 8.39
N LEU A 62 23.30 -1.73 7.40
CA LEU A 62 23.63 -2.85 6.52
C LEU A 62 24.86 -2.54 5.67
N LYS A 63 24.98 -1.32 5.12
CA LYS A 63 26.19 -0.86 4.42
C LYS A 63 27.40 -0.84 5.35
N ALA A 64 27.25 -0.39 6.59
CA ALA A 64 28.32 -0.39 7.58
C ALA A 64 28.76 -1.83 7.94
N LYS A 65 27.82 -2.77 8.10
CA LYS A 65 28.12 -4.19 8.31
C LYS A 65 28.83 -4.82 7.12
N LEU A 66 28.41 -4.51 5.89
CA LEU A 66 29.05 -4.98 4.66
C LEU A 66 30.47 -4.42 4.52
N LYS A 67 30.65 -3.12 4.78
CA LYS A 67 31.96 -2.46 4.79
C LYS A 67 32.87 -3.01 5.89
N GLY A 68 32.34 -3.26 7.08
CA GLY A 68 33.07 -3.88 8.19
C GLY A 68 33.51 -5.32 7.91
N LYS A 69 32.80 -6.03 7.03
CA LYS A 69 33.19 -7.36 6.54
C LYS A 69 34.04 -7.32 5.27
N ASN A 70 34.36 -6.13 4.73
CA ASN A 70 35.07 -5.96 3.46
C ASN A 70 34.42 -6.69 2.25
N ILE A 71 33.09 -6.83 2.26
CA ILE A 71 32.35 -7.50 1.18
C ILE A 71 31.71 -6.42 0.31
N ALA A 72 32.10 -6.34 -0.97
CA ALA A 72 31.38 -5.50 -1.91
C ALA A 72 30.03 -6.14 -2.28
N VAL A 73 29.00 -5.33 -2.47
CA VAL A 73 27.64 -5.82 -2.81
C VAL A 73 27.65 -6.72 -4.06
N ASN A 74 28.54 -6.46 -5.02
CA ASN A 74 28.71 -7.27 -6.22
C ASN A 74 29.34 -8.66 -5.95
N ASP A 75 30.12 -8.81 -4.88
CA ASP A 75 30.79 -10.07 -4.54
C ASP A 75 29.82 -11.11 -3.97
N ILE A 76 28.69 -10.66 -3.40
CA ILE A 76 27.64 -11.53 -2.84
C ILE A 76 27.02 -12.40 -3.94
N LYS A 77 26.81 -11.83 -5.13
CA LYS A 77 26.32 -12.61 -6.29
C LYS A 77 27.34 -13.63 -6.75
N GLY A 78 28.63 -13.27 -6.79
CA GLY A 78 29.72 -14.17 -7.17
C GLY A 78 29.89 -15.34 -6.20
N MET A 79 29.77 -15.08 -4.88
CA MET A 79 29.83 -16.12 -3.85
C MET A 79 28.66 -17.10 -3.92
N ARG A 80 27.46 -16.64 -4.27
CA ARG A 80 26.31 -17.53 -4.48
C ARG A 80 26.53 -18.50 -5.63
N THR A 81 27.03 -18.03 -6.77
CA THR A 81 27.35 -18.91 -7.91
C THR A 81 28.47 -19.90 -7.60
N LYS A 82 29.46 -19.53 -6.77
CA LYS A 82 30.49 -20.47 -6.29
C LYS A 82 29.90 -21.52 -5.35
N HIS A 83 29.02 -21.12 -4.44
CA HIS A 83 28.34 -22.04 -3.53
C HIS A 83 27.51 -23.08 -4.28
N GLU A 84 26.76 -22.68 -5.32
CA GLU A 84 25.98 -23.59 -6.15
C GLU A 84 26.90 -24.58 -6.92
N ALA A 85 28.08 -24.14 -7.37
CA ALA A 85 29.08 -25.02 -8.00
C ALA A 85 29.74 -26.00 -7.01
N ASP A 86 30.00 -25.55 -5.77
CA ASP A 86 30.58 -26.38 -4.71
C ASP A 86 29.56 -27.41 -4.18
N GLU A 87 28.27 -27.06 -4.11
CA GLU A 87 27.19 -28.01 -3.80
C GLU A 87 27.10 -29.13 -4.84
N GLN A 88 27.17 -28.77 -6.13
CA GLN A 88 27.16 -29.75 -7.21
C GLN A 88 28.37 -30.71 -7.10
N LYS A 89 29.55 -30.17 -6.81
CA LYS A 89 30.78 -30.95 -6.63
C LYS A 89 30.73 -31.85 -5.39
N CYS A 90 30.10 -31.40 -4.31
CA CYS A 90 29.86 -32.20 -3.11
C CYS A 90 28.90 -33.37 -3.40
N ALA A 91 27.83 -33.13 -4.17
CA ALA A 91 26.91 -34.18 -4.59
C ALA A 91 27.61 -35.26 -5.45
N ASP A 92 28.44 -34.84 -6.41
CA ASP A 92 29.22 -35.75 -7.26
C ASP A 92 30.23 -36.58 -6.46
N LEU A 93 30.88 -35.97 -5.46
CA LEU A 93 31.80 -36.66 -4.55
C LEU A 93 31.08 -37.66 -3.63
N MET A 94 29.89 -37.31 -3.12
CA MET A 94 29.07 -38.22 -2.34
C MET A 94 28.61 -39.44 -3.16
N ALA A 95 28.26 -39.25 -4.43
CA ALA A 95 27.92 -40.35 -5.33
C ALA A 95 29.12 -41.29 -5.54
N HIS A 96 30.32 -40.73 -5.78
CA HIS A 96 31.56 -41.50 -5.87
C HIS A 96 31.90 -42.26 -4.59
N LEU A 97 31.64 -41.68 -3.42
CA LEU A 97 31.93 -42.29 -2.12
C LEU A 97 31.01 -43.49 -1.85
N GLU A 98 29.74 -43.42 -2.22
CA GLU A 98 28.81 -44.55 -2.09
C GLU A 98 29.17 -45.69 -3.05
N ASP A 99 29.58 -45.39 -4.29
CA ASP A 99 30.09 -46.40 -5.25
C ASP A 99 31.34 -47.10 -4.71
N HIS A 100 32.28 -46.33 -4.12
CA HIS A 100 33.47 -46.90 -3.49
C HIS A 100 33.14 -47.72 -2.25
N ARG A 101 32.13 -47.32 -1.47
CA ARG A 101 31.65 -48.07 -0.30
C ARG A 101 31.04 -49.41 -0.70
N GLN A 102 30.27 -49.46 -1.79
CA GLN A 102 29.74 -50.70 -2.34
C GLN A 102 30.85 -51.63 -2.85
N LEU A 103 31.83 -51.09 -3.58
CA LEU A 103 33.03 -51.81 -4.04
C LEU A 103 33.86 -52.35 -2.87
N TYR A 104 34.01 -51.58 -1.80
CA TYR A 104 34.72 -52.00 -0.58
C TYR A 104 33.98 -53.13 0.13
N SER A 105 32.66 -53.02 0.28
CA SER A 105 31.81 -54.07 0.86
C SER A 105 31.93 -55.39 0.09
N GLN A 106 31.85 -55.34 -1.25
CA GLN A 106 32.06 -56.51 -2.12
C GLN A 106 33.45 -57.11 -1.93
N LYS A 107 34.51 -56.28 -1.84
CA LYS A 107 35.88 -56.75 -1.58
C LYS A 107 36.03 -57.37 -0.20
N VAL A 108 35.41 -56.83 0.85
CA VAL A 108 35.40 -57.39 2.21
C VAL A 108 34.68 -58.74 2.23
N GLU A 109 33.57 -58.87 1.50
CA GLU A 109 32.84 -60.14 1.40
C GLU A 109 33.66 -61.21 0.66
N ILE A 110 34.33 -60.84 -0.43
CA ILE A 110 35.29 -61.70 -1.14
C ILE A 110 36.48 -62.06 -0.23
N LEU A 111 37.01 -61.09 0.52
CA LEU A 111 38.13 -61.30 1.45
C LEU A 111 37.75 -62.26 2.58
N ASN A 112 36.54 -62.17 3.14
CA ASN A 112 36.06 -63.10 4.15
C ASN A 112 35.86 -64.50 3.58
N LYS A 113 35.33 -64.62 2.36
CA LYS A 113 35.25 -65.90 1.63
C LYS A 113 36.66 -66.49 1.37
N LEU A 114 37.63 -65.64 1.03
CA LEU A 114 39.03 -66.05 0.84
C LEU A 114 39.73 -66.39 2.16
N LYS A 115 39.50 -65.68 3.26
CA LYS A 115 40.04 -66.01 4.60
C LYS A 115 39.55 -67.37 5.06
N GLU A 116 38.28 -67.65 4.86
CA GLU A 116 37.72 -68.96 5.21
C GLU A 116 38.21 -70.06 4.28
N LYS A 117 38.46 -69.74 3.00
CA LYS A 117 39.12 -70.63 2.05
C LYS A 117 40.57 -70.89 2.44
N VAL A 118 41.35 -69.88 2.83
CA VAL A 118 42.75 -70.00 3.28
C VAL A 118 42.82 -70.76 4.60
N ARG A 119 41.92 -70.52 5.55
CA ARG A 119 41.85 -71.30 6.79
C ARG A 119 41.58 -72.78 6.48
N LYS A 120 40.61 -73.07 5.62
CA LYS A 120 40.34 -74.43 5.14
C LYS A 120 41.50 -75.01 4.35
N GLU A 121 42.20 -74.23 3.54
CA GLU A 121 43.38 -74.65 2.77
C GLU A 121 44.60 -74.84 3.68
N VAL A 122 44.75 -74.11 4.78
CA VAL A 122 45.80 -74.29 5.81
C VAL A 122 45.50 -75.50 6.67
N ASP A 123 44.23 -75.72 7.04
CA ASP A 123 43.82 -76.91 7.76
C ASP A 123 43.87 -78.16 6.86
N GLU A 124 43.51 -78.05 5.58
CA GLU A 124 43.72 -79.09 4.56
C GLU A 124 45.19 -79.28 4.21
N PHE A 125 46.01 -78.22 4.16
CA PHE A 125 47.44 -78.28 3.91
C PHE A 125 48.14 -78.93 5.09
N ASN A 126 47.82 -78.56 6.33
CA ASN A 126 48.34 -79.23 7.53
C ASN A 126 47.84 -80.67 7.65
N SER A 127 46.60 -80.95 7.26
CA SER A 127 46.05 -82.31 7.22
C SER A 127 46.68 -83.18 6.12
N ARG A 128 46.90 -82.63 4.92
CA ARG A 128 47.55 -83.30 3.78
C ARG A 128 49.06 -83.37 3.96
N ALA A 129 49.72 -82.35 4.50
CA ALA A 129 51.15 -82.34 4.84
C ALA A 129 51.46 -83.32 5.97
N ARG A 130 50.59 -83.46 6.99
CA ARG A 130 50.72 -84.53 8.00
C ARG A 130 50.49 -85.93 7.43
N LYS A 131 49.73 -86.08 6.34
CA LYS A 131 49.55 -87.35 5.62
C LYS A 131 50.66 -87.64 4.59
N LEU A 132 51.23 -86.61 3.97
CA LEU A 132 52.26 -86.70 2.93
C LEU A 132 53.68 -86.76 3.51
N PHE A 133 53.92 -86.06 4.61
CA PHE A 133 55.20 -86.05 5.33
C PHE A 133 55.11 -86.84 6.64
N SER A 134 54.42 -87.98 6.60
CA SER A 134 54.52 -89.01 7.64
C SER A 134 55.97 -89.50 7.83
N TYR A 135 56.83 -89.28 6.82
CA TYR A 135 58.26 -89.60 6.84
C TYR A 135 59.06 -88.62 5.95
N GLY A 136 59.92 -87.78 6.53
CA GLY A 136 61.08 -87.16 5.85
C GLY A 136 61.22 -85.63 5.95
N PRO A 137 62.45 -85.05 5.88
CA PRO A 137 62.89 -84.08 6.88
C PRO A 137 63.18 -82.64 6.39
N HIS A 138 62.84 -82.20 5.18
CA HIS A 138 63.36 -80.92 4.63
C HIS A 138 62.29 -80.03 3.95
N SER A 139 61.55 -79.23 4.71
CA SER A 139 60.78 -78.07 4.18
C SER A 139 60.95 -76.85 5.10
N GLN A 140 61.47 -75.73 4.57
CA GLN A 140 61.68 -74.46 5.30
C GLN A 140 60.46 -73.53 5.23
N ASP A 141 60.26 -72.75 6.28
CA ASP A 141 58.95 -72.34 6.81
C ASP A 141 58.92 -70.80 7.05
N ILE A 142 57.92 -70.07 6.54
CA ILE A 142 57.59 -68.65 6.94
C ILE A 142 56.70 -68.69 8.19
N SER A 143 56.93 -69.69 9.01
CA SER A 143 56.41 -69.74 10.35
C SER A 143 57.26 -68.81 11.19
N ILE A 144 56.65 -68.24 12.22
CA ILE A 144 57.44 -67.85 13.39
C ILE A 144 58.24 -69.11 13.73
N ALA A 145 59.55 -69.04 13.54
CA ALA A 145 60.43 -70.13 13.90
C ALA A 145 60.40 -70.18 15.42
N TYR A 146 59.45 -70.94 15.93
CA TYR A 146 59.27 -71.15 17.35
C TYR A 146 60.39 -72.09 17.78
N ASN A 147 61.35 -71.55 18.52
CA ASN A 147 62.46 -72.30 19.08
C ASN A 147 62.05 -72.82 20.47
N PRO A 148 61.71 -74.11 20.62
CA PRO A 148 61.13 -74.65 21.85
C PRO A 148 62.13 -74.81 23.01
N ASN A 149 63.43 -74.62 22.75
CA ASN A 149 64.50 -74.74 23.74
C ASN A 149 65.01 -73.39 24.25
N GLY A 150 64.57 -72.28 23.64
CA GLY A 150 64.81 -70.97 24.20
C GLY A 150 64.10 -70.88 25.54
N THR A 151 64.77 -70.40 26.56
CA THR A 151 64.18 -70.30 27.92
C THR A 151 63.48 -68.96 28.14
N THR A 152 63.71 -67.98 27.26
CA THR A 152 63.09 -66.65 27.26
C THR A 152 62.47 -66.33 25.89
N VAL A 153 61.52 -65.39 25.86
CA VAL A 153 60.69 -65.08 24.68
C VAL A 153 61.52 -64.58 23.48
N GLU A 154 62.62 -63.88 23.73
CA GLU A 154 63.55 -63.41 22.70
C GLU A 154 64.38 -64.54 22.04
N GLU A 155 64.56 -65.66 22.73
CA GLU A 155 65.25 -66.84 22.20
C GLU A 155 64.29 -67.82 21.53
N MET A 156 63.01 -67.82 21.97
CA MET A 156 61.94 -68.65 21.44
C MET A 156 61.38 -68.16 20.10
N THR A 157 61.58 -66.89 19.77
CA THR A 157 61.05 -66.28 18.57
C THR A 157 62.15 -65.54 17.84
N SER A 158 62.16 -65.61 16.51
CA SER A 158 63.23 -65.05 15.67
C SER A 158 63.32 -63.51 15.69
N ILE A 159 62.47 -62.83 16.46
CA ILE A 159 62.33 -61.38 16.55
C ILE A 159 62.01 -61.03 18.00
N ASN A 160 62.70 -60.05 18.59
CA ASN A 160 62.46 -59.64 19.97
C ASN A 160 61.07 -58.97 20.12
N ILE A 161 60.12 -59.72 20.66
CA ILE A 161 58.72 -59.32 20.80
C ILE A 161 58.58 -58.16 21.81
N ASN A 162 59.29 -58.22 22.94
CA ASN A 162 59.13 -57.28 24.06
C ASN A 162 59.69 -55.89 23.77
N GLU A 163 60.81 -55.79 23.06
CA GLU A 163 61.45 -54.49 22.76
C GLU A 163 61.01 -53.90 21.42
N THR A 164 60.53 -54.73 20.49
CA THR A 164 60.29 -54.28 19.09
C THR A 164 58.82 -54.32 18.68
N ILE A 165 58.08 -55.36 19.09
CA ILE A 165 56.68 -55.57 18.67
C ILE A 165 55.73 -54.93 19.68
N ILE A 166 55.91 -55.16 20.98
CA ILE A 166 55.02 -54.65 22.04
C ILE A 166 55.01 -53.12 22.11
N PRO A 167 56.14 -52.39 22.16
CA PRO A 167 56.11 -50.93 22.30
C PRO A 167 55.54 -50.24 21.06
N LYS A 168 55.69 -50.86 19.87
CA LYS A 168 55.05 -50.39 18.64
C LYS A 168 53.54 -50.62 18.66
N LEU A 169 53.09 -51.75 19.18
CA LEU A 169 51.66 -52.02 19.36
C LEU A 169 51.04 -51.11 20.41
N GLU A 170 51.70 -50.88 21.55
CA GLU A 170 51.22 -49.99 22.61
C GLU A 170 51.17 -48.53 22.15
N ASN A 171 52.18 -48.02 21.43
CA ASN A 171 52.12 -46.68 20.85
C ASN A 171 51.01 -46.55 19.80
N LEU A 172 50.84 -47.55 18.93
CA LEU A 172 49.75 -47.55 17.94
C LEU A 172 48.38 -47.62 18.60
N GLU A 173 48.24 -48.39 19.69
CA GLU A 173 47.01 -48.47 20.48
C GLU A 173 46.72 -47.13 21.18
N GLN A 174 47.74 -46.47 21.72
CA GLN A 174 47.59 -45.21 22.40
C GLN A 174 47.25 -44.06 21.43
N GLU A 175 47.93 -43.97 20.27
CA GLU A 175 47.58 -43.02 19.21
C GLU A 175 46.15 -43.24 18.70
N ALA A 176 45.74 -44.49 18.51
CA ALA A 176 44.37 -44.82 18.09
C ALA A 176 43.33 -44.46 19.15
N ASN A 177 43.63 -44.66 20.44
CA ASN A 177 42.74 -44.30 21.54
C ASN A 177 42.58 -42.78 21.69
N ASP A 178 43.67 -42.02 21.55
CA ASP A 178 43.64 -40.56 21.60
C ASP A 178 42.89 -39.97 20.39
N GLU A 179 43.10 -40.52 19.19
CA GLU A 179 42.35 -40.13 17.99
C GLU A 179 40.86 -40.47 18.13
N PHE A 180 40.53 -41.65 18.69
CA PHE A 180 39.15 -42.04 18.96
C PHE A 180 38.47 -41.11 19.97
N ALA A 181 39.16 -40.73 21.05
CA ALA A 181 38.62 -39.79 22.04
C ALA A 181 38.35 -38.41 21.43
N ASN A 182 39.29 -37.90 20.61
CA ASN A 182 39.13 -36.62 19.91
C ASN A 182 37.96 -36.65 18.93
N VAL A 183 37.86 -37.69 18.11
CA VAL A 183 36.74 -37.86 17.15
C VAL A 183 35.40 -37.97 17.89
N THR A 184 35.37 -38.63 19.05
CA THR A 184 34.16 -38.76 19.86
C THR A 184 33.72 -37.41 20.44
N ALA A 185 34.65 -36.61 20.96
CA ALA A 185 34.38 -35.27 21.47
C ALA A 185 33.91 -34.31 20.36
N GLU A 186 34.54 -34.35 19.19
CA GLU A 186 34.13 -33.54 18.04
C GLU A 186 32.74 -33.94 17.53
N THR A 187 32.45 -35.25 17.50
CA THR A 187 31.12 -35.77 17.15
C THR A 187 30.05 -35.30 18.13
N GLN A 188 30.36 -35.28 19.44
CA GLN A 188 29.46 -34.78 20.47
C GLN A 188 29.13 -33.30 20.25
N MET A 189 30.15 -32.47 20.03
CA MET A 189 29.97 -31.03 19.76
C MET A 189 29.16 -30.77 18.48
N LEU A 190 29.43 -31.53 17.41
CA LEU A 190 28.68 -31.41 16.15
C LEU A 190 27.21 -31.77 16.32
N ARG A 191 26.88 -32.77 17.16
CA ARG A 191 25.49 -33.11 17.49
C ARG A 191 24.78 -31.99 18.24
N GLU A 192 25.43 -31.42 19.25
CA GLU A 192 24.86 -30.28 19.99
C GLU A 192 24.65 -29.06 19.09
N SER A 193 25.60 -28.77 18.21
CA SER A 193 25.47 -27.69 17.23
C SER A 193 24.34 -27.92 16.24
N LEU A 194 24.18 -29.16 15.76
CA LEU A 194 23.07 -29.55 14.86
C LEU A 194 21.72 -29.40 15.55
N GLU A 195 21.60 -29.81 16.82
CA GLU A 195 20.38 -29.67 17.62
C GLU A 195 19.98 -28.19 17.77
N ILE A 196 20.95 -27.32 18.10
CA ILE A 196 20.73 -25.87 18.23
C ILE A 196 20.28 -25.28 16.88
N SER A 197 20.97 -25.63 15.79
CA SER A 197 20.63 -25.14 14.46
C SER A 197 19.23 -25.59 14.02
N ARG A 198 18.86 -26.84 14.33
CA ARG A 198 17.53 -27.37 14.04
C ARG A 198 16.45 -26.62 14.81
N THR A 199 16.63 -26.46 16.12
CA THR A 199 15.69 -25.71 16.98
C THR A 199 15.51 -24.27 16.49
N THR A 200 16.60 -23.62 16.09
CA THR A 200 16.57 -22.25 15.54
C THR A 200 15.85 -22.17 14.20
N THR A 201 16.05 -23.17 13.34
CA THR A 201 15.38 -23.28 12.04
C THR A 201 13.88 -23.49 12.22
N ASP A 202 13.48 -24.38 13.12
CA ASP A 202 12.08 -24.66 13.42
C ASP A 202 11.38 -23.42 14.01
N GLN A 203 12.05 -22.68 14.89
CA GLN A 203 11.55 -21.40 15.40
C GLN A 203 11.38 -20.37 14.28
N SER A 204 12.40 -20.20 13.43
CA SER A 204 12.36 -19.25 12.30
C SER A 204 11.24 -19.61 11.31
N ARG A 205 11.00 -20.90 11.09
CA ARG A 205 9.90 -21.39 10.26
C ARG A 205 8.54 -21.08 10.88
N SER A 206 8.39 -21.25 12.20
CA SER A 206 7.17 -20.87 12.91
C SER A 206 6.90 -19.36 12.81
N ASP A 207 7.93 -18.53 12.96
CA ASP A 207 7.82 -17.08 12.88
C ASP A 207 7.43 -16.63 11.45
N LEU A 208 7.98 -17.26 10.43
CA LEU A 208 7.59 -17.05 9.03
C LEU A 208 6.11 -17.38 8.78
N ILE A 209 5.61 -18.48 9.34
CA ILE A 209 4.19 -18.86 9.21
C ILE A 209 3.29 -17.81 9.88
N LEU A 210 3.70 -17.28 11.04
CA LEU A 210 2.96 -16.22 11.73
C LEU A 210 2.97 -14.91 10.93
N MET A 211 4.12 -14.51 10.39
CA MET A 211 4.23 -13.33 9.52
C MET A 211 3.38 -13.47 8.26
N GLN A 212 3.38 -14.64 7.62
CA GLN A 212 2.55 -14.90 6.43
C GLN A 212 1.06 -14.72 6.76
N LYS A 213 0.61 -15.26 7.90
CA LYS A 213 -0.78 -15.09 8.35
C LYS A 213 -1.15 -13.63 8.61
N ASP A 214 -0.25 -12.85 9.22
CA ASP A 214 -0.50 -11.42 9.45
C ASP A 214 -0.53 -10.63 8.13
N TYR A 215 0.36 -10.96 7.19
CA TYR A 215 0.34 -10.39 5.85
C TYR A 215 -0.98 -10.64 5.13
N ASP A 216 -1.46 -11.88 5.13
CA ASP A 216 -2.72 -12.25 4.47
C ASP A 216 -3.92 -11.53 5.12
N LEU A 217 -3.91 -11.39 6.45
CA LEU A 217 -4.95 -10.64 7.17
C LEU A 217 -4.94 -9.15 6.79
N ARG A 218 -3.76 -8.54 6.70
CA ARG A 218 -3.62 -7.12 6.29
C ARG A 218 -4.03 -6.92 4.84
N LYS A 219 -3.64 -7.82 3.94
CA LYS A 219 -4.05 -7.81 2.54
C LYS A 219 -5.57 -7.84 2.42
N LYS A 220 -6.24 -8.73 3.15
CA LYS A 220 -7.70 -8.81 3.17
C LYS A 220 -8.35 -7.51 3.66
N LYS A 221 -7.84 -6.92 4.76
CA LYS A 221 -8.34 -5.62 5.26
C LYS A 221 -8.17 -4.50 4.26
N TYR A 222 -7.05 -4.49 3.53
CA TYR A 222 -6.81 -3.51 2.47
C TYR A 222 -7.81 -3.67 1.32
N GLU A 223 -8.04 -4.89 0.86
CA GLU A 223 -9.02 -5.18 -0.21
C GLU A 223 -10.44 -4.74 0.20
N GLU A 224 -10.86 -5.04 1.44
CA GLU A 224 -12.14 -4.58 1.99
C GLU A 224 -12.24 -3.05 2.05
N ALA A 225 -11.18 -2.38 2.53
CA ALA A 225 -11.13 -0.92 2.58
C ALA A 225 -11.15 -0.29 1.18
N HIS A 226 -10.46 -0.89 0.21
CA HIS A 226 -10.44 -0.43 -1.17
C HIS A 226 -11.82 -0.57 -1.83
N GLN A 227 -12.50 -1.70 -1.64
CA GLN A 227 -13.88 -1.87 -2.13
C GLN A 227 -14.82 -0.83 -1.55
N LYS A 228 -14.73 -0.59 -0.23
CA LYS A 228 -15.54 0.44 0.43
C LYS A 228 -15.26 1.84 -0.12
N PHE A 229 -13.99 2.17 -0.32
CA PHE A 229 -13.59 3.44 -0.92
C PHE A 229 -14.17 3.62 -2.33
N MET A 230 -14.11 2.58 -3.17
CA MET A 230 -14.68 2.63 -4.52
C MET A 230 -16.19 2.85 -4.49
N GLN A 231 -16.91 2.18 -3.59
CA GLN A 231 -18.36 2.38 -3.40
C GLN A 231 -18.68 3.80 -2.93
N GLU A 232 -17.93 4.33 -1.95
CA GLU A 232 -18.11 5.71 -1.46
C GLU A 232 -17.82 6.74 -2.57
N ASN A 233 -16.80 6.49 -3.40
CA ASN A 233 -16.44 7.36 -4.51
C ASN A 233 -17.51 7.35 -5.61
N GLU A 234 -18.09 6.19 -5.92
CA GLU A 234 -19.21 6.08 -6.87
C GLU A 234 -20.46 6.83 -6.38
N GLN A 235 -20.79 6.69 -5.08
CA GLN A 235 -21.87 7.46 -4.46
C GLN A 235 -21.60 8.96 -4.49
N PHE A 236 -20.35 9.37 -4.24
CA PHE A 236 -19.95 10.77 -4.30
C PHE A 236 -20.10 11.33 -5.71
N ASN A 237 -19.62 10.62 -6.73
CA ASN A 237 -19.77 11.03 -8.13
C ASN A 237 -21.25 11.17 -8.52
N THR A 238 -22.08 10.20 -8.13
CA THR A 238 -23.53 10.27 -8.35
C THR A 238 -24.17 11.49 -7.67
N MET A 239 -23.71 11.85 -6.47
CA MET A 239 -24.18 13.04 -5.76
C MET A 239 -23.75 14.34 -6.46
N VAL A 240 -22.52 14.39 -6.97
CA VAL A 240 -22.00 15.53 -7.74
C VAL A 240 -22.82 15.72 -9.01
N ASP A 241 -23.00 14.68 -9.81
CA ASP A 241 -23.80 14.73 -11.04
C ASP A 241 -25.22 15.23 -10.78
N LYS A 242 -25.86 14.77 -9.69
CA LYS A 242 -27.19 15.26 -9.29
C LYS A 242 -27.19 16.74 -8.93
N ARG A 243 -26.16 17.21 -8.20
CA ARG A 243 -26.04 18.63 -7.85
C ARG A 243 -25.77 19.49 -9.08
N GLU A 244 -24.94 19.03 -10.01
CA GLU A 244 -24.67 19.76 -11.25
C GLU A 244 -25.94 19.92 -12.09
N ARG A 245 -26.74 18.85 -12.22
CA ARG A 245 -28.06 18.94 -12.89
C ARG A 245 -29.00 19.92 -12.20
N ALA A 246 -29.09 19.86 -10.86
CA ALA A 246 -29.95 20.77 -10.11
C ALA A 246 -29.55 22.24 -10.28
N VAL A 247 -28.24 22.53 -10.32
CA VAL A 247 -27.73 23.88 -10.58
C VAL A 247 -28.07 24.36 -11.99
N GLU A 248 -27.94 23.49 -13.00
CA GLU A 248 -28.30 23.88 -14.37
C GLU A 248 -29.82 24.07 -14.53
N GLU A 249 -30.64 23.26 -13.85
CA GLU A 249 -32.09 23.44 -13.77
C GLU A 249 -32.44 24.79 -13.13
N GLU A 250 -31.88 25.11 -11.96
CA GLU A 250 -32.11 26.39 -11.26
C GLU A 250 -31.68 27.58 -12.13
N ARG A 251 -30.56 27.44 -12.86
CA ARG A 251 -30.08 28.45 -13.82
C ARG A 251 -31.05 28.63 -14.99
N SER A 252 -31.62 27.54 -15.49
CA SER A 252 -32.62 27.56 -16.56
C SER A 252 -33.90 28.25 -16.09
N GLU A 253 -34.40 27.92 -14.89
CA GLU A 253 -35.57 28.55 -14.28
C GLU A 253 -35.36 30.05 -14.04
N ALA A 254 -34.18 30.43 -13.54
CA ALA A 254 -33.82 31.84 -13.34
C ALA A 254 -33.78 32.60 -14.67
N ARG A 255 -33.20 32.02 -15.73
CA ARG A 255 -33.22 32.60 -17.08
C ARG A 255 -34.66 32.77 -17.59
N GLY A 256 -35.50 31.75 -17.43
CA GLY A 256 -36.92 31.80 -17.79
C GLY A 256 -37.66 32.93 -17.06
N SER A 257 -37.42 33.06 -15.76
CA SER A 257 -38.01 34.11 -14.92
C SER A 257 -37.57 35.52 -15.35
N VAL A 258 -36.29 35.69 -15.68
CA VAL A 258 -35.76 36.97 -16.20
C VAL A 258 -36.40 37.32 -17.54
N ILE A 259 -36.59 36.35 -18.44
CA ILE A 259 -37.26 36.57 -19.73
C ILE A 259 -38.72 37.01 -19.51
N GLN A 260 -39.45 36.35 -18.62
CA GLN A 260 -40.83 36.74 -18.29
C GLN A 260 -40.91 38.15 -17.68
N ALA A 261 -39.98 38.49 -16.77
CA ALA A 261 -39.90 39.83 -16.20
C ALA A 261 -39.64 40.89 -17.27
N LYS A 262 -38.72 40.64 -18.20
CA LYS A 262 -38.46 41.53 -19.34
C LYS A 262 -39.72 41.72 -20.19
N GLN A 263 -40.45 40.65 -20.51
CA GLN A 263 -41.70 40.73 -21.27
C GLN A 263 -42.76 41.58 -20.56
N ARG A 264 -42.89 41.44 -19.23
CA ARG A 264 -43.80 42.28 -18.43
C ARG A 264 -43.41 43.76 -18.45
N ILE A 265 -42.12 44.07 -18.31
CA ILE A 265 -41.62 45.45 -18.39
C ILE A 265 -41.94 46.04 -19.76
N PHE A 266 -41.66 45.34 -20.86
CA PHE A 266 -41.99 45.80 -22.21
C PHE A 266 -43.50 46.07 -22.39
N ALA A 267 -44.36 45.20 -21.83
CA ALA A 267 -45.80 45.41 -21.87
C ALA A 267 -46.23 46.66 -21.09
N GLN A 268 -45.68 46.88 -19.90
CA GLN A 268 -45.95 48.06 -19.08
C GLN A 268 -45.42 49.35 -19.72
N GLU A 269 -44.23 49.32 -20.31
CA GLU A 269 -43.67 50.46 -21.06
C GLU A 269 -44.56 50.84 -22.24
N LYS A 270 -45.13 49.84 -22.93
CA LYS A 270 -46.09 50.08 -24.01
C LYS A 270 -47.37 50.74 -23.48
N GLN A 271 -47.94 50.22 -22.39
CA GLN A 271 -49.12 50.82 -21.76
C GLN A 271 -48.86 52.25 -21.28
N LEU A 272 -47.69 52.51 -20.70
CA LEU A 272 -47.32 53.85 -20.24
C LEU A 272 -47.16 54.83 -21.42
N LYS A 273 -46.59 54.39 -22.54
CA LYS A 273 -46.54 55.19 -23.77
C LYS A 273 -47.94 55.50 -24.31
N GLU A 274 -48.84 54.52 -24.32
CA GLU A 274 -50.23 54.71 -24.73
C GLU A 274 -50.95 55.70 -23.81
N MET A 275 -50.81 55.54 -22.49
CA MET A 275 -51.42 56.43 -21.48
C MET A 275 -50.89 57.86 -21.60
N ASN A 276 -49.58 58.04 -21.78
CA ASN A 276 -49.00 59.37 -22.01
C ASN A 276 -49.56 60.02 -23.28
N ARG A 277 -49.80 59.24 -24.34
CA ARG A 277 -50.43 59.73 -25.56
C ARG A 277 -51.87 60.20 -25.28
N THR A 278 -52.63 59.42 -24.52
CA THR A 278 -54.01 59.79 -24.13
C THR A 278 -54.01 61.05 -23.28
N PHE A 279 -53.14 61.16 -22.27
CA PHE A 279 -53.03 62.38 -21.45
C PHE A 279 -52.66 63.61 -22.29
N GLN A 280 -51.76 63.46 -23.25
CA GLN A 280 -51.39 64.55 -24.14
C GLN A 280 -52.59 65.00 -25.00
N GLN A 281 -53.37 64.06 -25.54
CA GLN A 281 -54.60 64.35 -26.28
C GLN A 281 -55.68 65.02 -25.42
N GLU A 282 -55.87 64.55 -24.19
CA GLU A 282 -56.80 65.16 -23.23
C GLU A 282 -56.37 66.58 -22.86
N ARG A 283 -55.07 66.80 -22.64
CA ARG A 283 -54.52 68.13 -22.36
C ARG A 283 -54.78 69.09 -23.52
N GLU A 284 -54.49 68.66 -24.75
CA GLU A 284 -54.74 69.45 -25.96
C GLU A 284 -56.24 69.76 -26.13
N ALA A 285 -57.13 68.80 -25.86
CA ALA A 285 -58.57 69.02 -25.91
C ALA A 285 -59.04 70.03 -24.83
N LEU A 286 -58.48 69.95 -23.62
CA LEU A 286 -58.78 70.88 -22.53
C LEU A 286 -58.26 72.29 -22.86
N GLU A 287 -57.02 72.40 -23.36
CA GLU A 287 -56.43 73.67 -23.82
C GLU A 287 -57.30 74.32 -24.89
N GLN A 288 -57.84 73.55 -25.84
CA GLN A 288 -58.79 74.04 -26.85
C GLN A 288 -60.11 74.52 -26.24
N GLN A 289 -60.66 73.79 -25.25
CA GLN A 289 -61.89 74.23 -24.56
C GLN A 289 -61.68 75.52 -23.77
N VAL A 290 -60.58 75.62 -23.03
CA VAL A 290 -60.22 76.83 -22.28
C VAL A 290 -60.07 78.01 -23.24
N THR A 291 -59.39 77.80 -24.37
CA THR A 291 -59.24 78.83 -25.41
C THR A 291 -60.60 79.31 -25.92
N LYS A 292 -61.52 78.38 -26.24
CA LYS A 292 -62.90 78.72 -26.66
C LYS A 292 -63.65 79.51 -25.59
N TYR A 293 -63.53 79.13 -24.32
CA TYR A 293 -64.15 79.86 -23.21
C TYR A 293 -63.59 81.28 -23.09
N ILE A 294 -62.27 81.45 -23.18
CA ILE A 294 -61.63 82.77 -23.17
C ILE A 294 -62.18 83.63 -24.32
N THR A 295 -62.23 83.09 -25.54
CA THR A 295 -62.78 83.82 -26.70
C THR A 295 -64.25 84.18 -26.50
N GLN A 296 -65.07 83.30 -25.95
CA GLN A 296 -66.48 83.61 -25.63
C GLN A 296 -66.61 84.70 -24.57
N VAL A 297 -65.75 84.70 -23.55
CA VAL A 297 -65.72 85.75 -22.52
C VAL A 297 -65.32 87.08 -23.15
N ASP A 298 -64.31 87.12 -24.01
CA ASP A 298 -63.89 88.32 -24.73
C ASP A 298 -64.99 88.85 -25.65
N GLU A 299 -65.65 87.97 -26.41
CA GLU A 299 -66.80 88.33 -27.26
C GLU A 299 -67.97 88.88 -26.44
N ASN A 300 -68.28 88.26 -25.30
CA ASN A 300 -69.31 88.72 -24.39
C ASN A 300 -68.96 90.06 -23.75
N GLN A 301 -67.70 90.28 -23.36
CA GLN A 301 -67.20 91.57 -22.89
C GLN A 301 -67.35 92.64 -23.98
N HIS A 302 -66.95 92.35 -25.22
CA HIS A 302 -67.11 93.27 -26.34
C HIS A 302 -68.59 93.63 -26.60
N LYS A 303 -69.50 92.65 -26.57
CA LYS A 303 -70.94 92.90 -26.68
C LYS A 303 -71.49 93.73 -25.53
N LEU A 304 -71.02 93.48 -24.30
CA LEU A 304 -71.42 94.24 -23.13
C LEU A 304 -70.97 95.70 -23.25
N ILE A 305 -69.71 95.92 -23.64
CA ILE A 305 -69.14 97.26 -23.90
C ILE A 305 -69.96 97.98 -24.98
N SER A 306 -70.21 97.33 -26.13
CA SER A 306 -71.00 97.97 -27.20
C SER A 306 -72.43 98.27 -26.77
N SER A 307 -73.05 97.41 -25.96
CA SER A 307 -74.38 97.63 -25.40
C SER A 307 -74.38 98.82 -24.44
N THR A 308 -73.36 98.95 -23.59
CA THR A 308 -73.22 100.11 -22.68
C THR A 308 -72.96 101.41 -23.45
N GLU A 309 -72.17 101.38 -24.52
CA GLU A 309 -71.96 102.54 -25.39
C GLU A 309 -73.24 102.95 -26.12
N ASN A 310 -74.04 101.99 -26.58
CA ASN A 310 -75.34 102.26 -27.20
C ASN A 310 -76.34 102.83 -26.17
N LEU A 311 -76.38 102.31 -24.94
CA LEU A 311 -77.19 102.88 -23.86
C LEU A 311 -76.73 104.30 -23.50
N LEU A 312 -75.42 104.56 -23.48
CA LEU A 312 -74.87 105.89 -23.27
C LEU A 312 -75.30 106.87 -24.37
N LYS A 313 -75.26 106.45 -25.65
CA LYS A 313 -75.78 107.24 -26.77
C LYS A 313 -77.27 107.53 -26.64
N VAL A 314 -78.08 106.54 -26.24
CA VAL A 314 -79.52 106.74 -26.02
C VAL A 314 -79.77 107.73 -24.89
N ALA A 315 -79.07 107.60 -23.75
CA ALA A 315 -79.19 108.53 -22.63
C ALA A 315 -78.77 109.97 -23.01
N LEU A 316 -77.69 110.13 -23.78
CA LEU A 316 -77.25 111.43 -24.29
C LEU A 316 -78.26 112.02 -25.29
N SER A 317 -78.89 111.19 -26.14
CA SER A 317 -79.93 111.64 -27.08
C SER A 317 -81.24 112.03 -26.39
N GLN A 318 -81.58 111.42 -25.25
CA GLN A 318 -82.74 111.80 -24.45
C GLN A 318 -82.50 113.10 -23.66
N ASN A 319 -81.28 113.36 -23.21
CA ASN A 319 -80.92 114.66 -22.62
C ASN A 319 -80.93 115.80 -23.66
N ALA A 320 -80.54 115.53 -24.91
CA ALA A 320 -80.59 116.52 -26.00
C ALA A 320 -82.03 116.85 -26.49
N GLN A 321 -83.05 116.10 -26.06
CA GLN A 321 -84.47 116.41 -26.31
C GLN A 321 -85.14 117.18 -25.16
N LEU A 322 -84.39 117.46 -24.08
CA LEU A 322 -84.87 118.15 -22.87
C LEU A 322 -84.26 119.56 -22.68
N GLU A 323 -83.50 120.08 -23.66
CA GLU A 323 -83.03 121.47 -23.77
C GLU A 323 -83.71 122.20 -24.93
#